data_AF-A0A429QZA1-F1
#
_entry.id   AF-A0A429QZA1-F1
#
_cell.length_a   1.000
_cell.length_b   1.000
_cell.length_c   1.000
_cell.angle_alpha   90.00
_cell.angle_beta   90.00
_cell.angle_gamma   90.00
#
_symmetry.space_group_name_H-M   'P 1'
#
loop_
_entity.id
_entity.type
_entity.pdbx_description
1 polymer ?
#
loop_
_entity_poly.entity_id
_entity_poly.type
_entity_poly.pdbx_seq_one_letter_code
_entity_poly.pdbx_strand_id
1 'polypeptide(L)'
;MRNDFSVYPFGDHMLQPEGDTKALVWKDASKVPAYADCAGVVDTLGTSTEMTLKTGLVVCARTNDGRLARLTVKEVTGQSSDATGIFDVVVWSR
;
A
#
# COMPACT_ATOMS: atom_id res chain seq x y z
N MET A 1 -8.74 -12.62 12.07
CA MET A 1 -8.28 -11.34 11.50
C MET A 1 -7.76 -11.64 10.11
N ARG A 2 -8.21 -10.89 9.10
CA ARG A 2 -7.68 -10.98 7.73
C ARG A 2 -6.74 -9.79 7.53
N ASN A 3 -5.61 -10.00 6.88
CA ASN A 3 -4.69 -8.91 6.56
C ASN A 3 -5.30 -8.03 5.46
N ASP A 4 -5.04 -6.73 5.49
CA ASP A 4 -5.35 -5.82 4.37
C ASP A 4 -4.33 -5.93 3.24
N PHE A 5 -3.10 -6.33 3.57
CA PHE A 5 -2.00 -6.47 2.63
C PHE A 5 -1.17 -7.71 2.92
N SER A 6 -0.70 -8.36 1.85
CA SER A 6 0.31 -9.42 1.88
C SER A 6 1.57 -8.94 1.15
N VAL A 7 2.74 -9.30 1.69
CA VAL A 7 4.05 -9.10 1.02
C VAL A 7 4.61 -10.47 0.68
N TYR A 8 5.05 -10.66 -0.56
CA TYR A 8 5.65 -11.92 -1.00
C TYR A 8 6.60 -11.74 -2.18
N PRO A 9 7.52 -12.70 -2.40
CA PRO A 9 8.42 -12.72 -3.56
C PRO A 9 7.74 -13.30 -4.81
N PHE A 10 7.74 -12.60 -5.94
CA PHE A 10 7.49 -13.23 -7.25
C PHE A 10 8.21 -12.46 -8.36
N GLY A 11 9.44 -12.88 -8.67
CA GLY A 11 10.36 -12.11 -9.52
C GLY A 11 10.95 -10.91 -8.77
N ASP A 12 10.09 -10.05 -8.23
CA ASP A 12 10.39 -8.92 -7.33
C ASP A 12 9.64 -9.06 -5.99
N HIS A 13 9.87 -8.13 -5.05
CA HIS A 13 9.03 -7.99 -3.85
C HIS A 13 7.68 -7.39 -4.23
N MET A 14 6.60 -8.09 -3.94
CA MET A 14 5.25 -7.69 -4.32
C MET A 14 4.42 -7.28 -3.09
N LEU A 15 3.51 -6.34 -3.29
CA LEU A 15 2.47 -5.93 -2.35
C LEU A 15 1.11 -6.24 -2.95
N GLN A 16 0.34 -7.10 -2.29
CA GLN A 16 -1.00 -7.47 -2.72
C GLN A 16 -2.04 -6.93 -1.75
N PRO A 17 -3.00 -6.10 -2.22
CA PRO A 17 -4.22 -5.81 -1.48
C PRO A 17 -5.05 -7.08 -1.29
N GLU A 18 -5.59 -7.28 -0.09
CA GLU A 18 -6.32 -8.48 0.30
C GLU A 18 -7.78 -8.15 0.65
N GLY A 19 -8.69 -9.07 0.29
CA GLY A 19 -10.12 -8.89 0.52
C GLY A 19 -10.71 -7.73 -0.28
N ASP A 20 -11.40 -6.83 0.41
CA ASP A 20 -12.01 -5.62 -0.17
C ASP A 20 -11.04 -4.42 -0.14
N THR A 21 -9.79 -4.64 0.26
CA THR A 21 -8.76 -3.59 0.28
C THR A 21 -8.48 -3.10 -1.13
N LYS A 22 -8.49 -1.77 -1.31
CA LYS A 22 -8.04 -1.11 -2.53
C LYS A 22 -6.78 -0.33 -2.27
N ALA A 23 -5.89 -0.29 -3.26
CA ALA A 23 -4.64 0.45 -3.17
C ALA A 23 -4.38 1.23 -4.46
N LEU A 24 -3.80 2.40 -4.32
CA LEU A 24 -3.32 3.22 -5.43
C LEU A 24 -1.88 3.66 -5.15
N VAL A 25 -0.97 3.35 -6.06
CA VAL A 25 0.38 3.93 -6.06
C VAL A 25 0.28 5.43 -6.32
N TRP A 26 0.75 6.22 -5.36
CA TRP A 26 0.85 7.66 -5.50
C TRP A 26 1.98 8.01 -6.47
N LYS A 27 1.66 8.73 -7.55
CA LYS A 27 2.59 9.01 -8.66
C LYS A 27 3.34 10.33 -8.52
N ASP A 28 2.81 11.28 -7.75
CA ASP A 28 3.46 12.56 -7.54
C ASP A 28 4.54 12.43 -6.46
N ALA A 29 5.79 12.25 -6.89
CA ALA A 29 6.94 12.12 -6.01
C ALA A 29 7.31 13.42 -5.28
N SER A 30 6.77 14.58 -5.68
CA SER A 30 7.07 15.87 -5.05
C SER A 30 6.28 16.12 -3.76
N LYS A 31 5.25 15.31 -3.51
CA LYS A 31 4.31 15.48 -2.40
C LYS A 31 4.01 14.15 -1.72
N VAL A 32 4.01 14.16 -0.39
CA VAL A 32 3.46 13.04 0.38
C VAL A 32 1.94 13.24 0.51
N PRO A 33 1.09 12.31 0.03
CA PRO A 33 -0.36 12.47 0.02
C PRO A 33 -0.91 12.58 1.44
N ALA A 34 -1.78 13.55 1.67
CA ALA A 34 -2.56 13.67 2.90
C ALA A 34 -3.89 12.90 2.76
N TYR A 35 -4.72 12.96 3.81
CA TYR A 35 -6.05 12.34 3.80
C TYR A 35 -6.86 12.73 2.56
N ALA A 36 -6.99 14.03 2.26
CA ALA A 36 -7.81 14.53 1.16
C ALA A 36 -7.32 14.03 -0.21
N ASP A 37 -6.00 13.88 -0.36
CA ASP A 37 -5.40 13.35 -1.58
C ASP A 37 -5.80 11.89 -1.78
N CYS A 38 -5.62 11.04 -0.76
CA CYS A 38 -6.00 9.63 -0.84
C CYS A 38 -7.52 9.44 -0.97
N ALA A 39 -8.32 10.21 -0.23
CA ALA A 39 -9.78 10.17 -0.28
C ALA A 39 -10.33 10.51 -1.67
N GLY A 40 -9.70 11.44 -2.38
CA GLY A 40 -10.15 11.87 -3.70
C GLY A 40 -9.96 10.85 -4.82
N VAL A 41 -9.12 9.82 -4.60
CA VAL A 41 -8.68 8.93 -5.69
C VAL A 41 -8.79 7.44 -5.39
N VAL A 42 -8.69 6.98 -4.14
CA VAL A 42 -8.53 5.54 -3.88
C VAL A 42 -9.81 4.74 -4.17
N ASP A 43 -10.98 5.31 -3.94
CA ASP A 43 -12.25 4.60 -4.17
C ASP A 43 -12.54 4.42 -5.68
N THR A 44 -12.02 5.34 -6.51
CA THR A 44 -12.25 5.38 -7.97
C THR A 44 -11.12 4.75 -8.78
N LEU A 45 -9.86 5.01 -8.41
CA LEU A 45 -8.66 4.58 -9.15
C LEU A 45 -7.90 3.46 -8.44
N GLY A 46 -8.22 3.16 -7.19
CA GLY A 46 -7.59 2.08 -6.44
C GLY A 46 -7.89 0.71 -7.06
N THR A 47 -6.88 -0.15 -7.01
CA THR A 47 -6.93 -1.52 -7.53
C THR A 47 -6.74 -2.54 -6.41
N SER A 48 -7.18 -3.78 -6.65
CA SER A 48 -6.86 -4.96 -5.85
C SER A 48 -5.75 -5.82 -6.48
N THR A 49 -5.15 -5.35 -7.58
CA THR A 49 -4.03 -6.02 -8.24
C THR A 49 -2.74 -5.84 -7.44
N GLU A 50 -1.86 -6.84 -7.51
CA GLU A 50 -0.50 -6.77 -6.99
C GLU A 50 0.29 -5.59 -7.56
N MET A 51 1.20 -5.06 -6.74
CA MET A 51 2.05 -3.94 -7.08
C MET A 51 3.49 -4.26 -6.70
N THR A 52 4.45 -3.90 -7.55
CA THR A 52 5.87 -4.04 -7.20
C THR A 52 6.23 -3.11 -6.04
N LEU A 53 6.74 -3.68 -4.96
CA LEU A 53 7.23 -2.99 -3.79
C LEU A 53 8.63 -2.42 -4.07
N LYS A 54 8.84 -1.14 -3.74
CA LYS A 54 10.16 -0.50 -3.83
C LYS A 54 10.30 0.54 -2.73
N THR A 55 11.51 0.74 -2.23
CA THR A 55 11.79 1.81 -1.26
C THR A 55 11.35 3.17 -1.79
N GLY A 56 10.67 3.94 -0.95
CA GLY A 56 10.09 5.25 -1.30
C GLY A 56 8.74 5.17 -2.00
N LEU A 57 8.23 3.97 -2.33
CA LEU A 57 6.87 3.83 -2.85
C LEU A 57 5.87 4.32 -1.81
N VAL A 58 4.94 5.17 -2.24
CA VAL A 58 3.83 5.63 -1.42
C VAL A 58 2.52 5.07 -1.99
N VAL A 59 1.71 4.50 -1.12
CA VAL A 59 0.43 3.87 -1.45
C VAL A 59 -0.68 4.53 -0.64
N CYS A 60 -1.72 5.00 -1.33
CA CYS A 60 -3.00 5.33 -0.72
C CYS A 60 -3.85 4.06 -0.69
N ALA A 61 -4.44 3.74 0.46
CA ALA A 61 -5.19 2.51 0.66
C ALA A 61 -6.56 2.77 1.28
N ARG A 62 -7.54 1.94 0.90
CA ARG A 62 -8.82 1.77 1.57
C ARG A 62 -8.80 0.38 2.19
N THR A 63 -8.74 0.28 3.51
CA THR A 63 -8.66 -1.00 4.23
C THR A 63 -9.98 -1.76 4.18
N ASN A 64 -9.96 -3.06 4.52
CA ASN A 64 -11.17 -3.88 4.61
C ASN A 64 -12.23 -3.29 5.56
N ASP A 65 -11.78 -2.63 6.62
CA ASP A 65 -12.67 -1.95 7.57
C ASP A 65 -13.03 -0.51 7.15
N GLY A 66 -12.80 -0.15 5.88
CA GLY A 66 -13.21 1.11 5.29
C GLY A 66 -12.53 2.34 5.90
N ARG A 67 -11.32 2.21 6.45
CA ARG A 67 -10.48 3.35 6.79
C ARG A 67 -9.60 3.72 5.61
N LEU A 68 -9.22 4.99 5.56
CA LEU A 68 -8.17 5.43 4.65
C LEU A 68 -6.83 5.25 5.35
N ALA A 69 -5.84 4.79 4.59
CA ALA A 69 -4.47 4.66 5.05
C ALA A 69 -3.50 5.14 3.99
N ARG A 70 -2.31 5.54 4.43
CA ARG A 70 -1.15 5.76 3.60
C ARG A 70 -0.01 4.89 4.10
N LEU A 71 0.59 4.15 3.19
CA LEU A 71 1.77 3.34 3.45
C LEU A 71 2.93 3.92 2.65
N THR A 72 4.05 4.17 3.31
CA THR A 72 5.31 4.55 2.65
C THR A 72 6.33 3.46 2.90
N VAL A 73 6.81 2.83 1.84
CA VAL A 73 7.83 1.77 1.93
C VAL A 73 9.16 2.40 2.34
N LYS A 74 9.65 2.04 3.52
CA LYS A 74 10.96 2.46 4.02
C LYS A 74 12.08 1.56 3.58
N GLU A 75 11.81 0.27 3.60
CA GLU A 75 12.80 -0.74 3.31
C GLU A 75 12.13 -1.97 2.74
N VAL A 76 12.87 -2.65 1.87
CA VAL A 76 12.52 -3.92 1.28
C VAL A 76 13.72 -4.84 1.48
N THR A 77 13.54 -5.89 2.27
CA THR A 77 14.61 -6.82 2.66
C THR A 77 14.20 -8.27 2.39
N GLY A 78 15.16 -9.20 2.55
CA GLY A 78 14.96 -10.62 2.25
C GLY A 78 15.01 -10.93 0.75
N GLN A 79 15.11 -12.22 0.42
CA GLN A 79 15.08 -12.77 -0.93
C GLN A 79 14.29 -14.07 -0.95
N SER A 80 13.48 -14.29 -1.98
CA SER A 80 12.59 -15.46 -2.01
C SER A 80 11.67 -15.44 -0.77
N SER A 81 11.39 -16.59 -0.14
CA SER A 81 10.31 -16.76 0.82
C SER A 81 10.38 -15.93 2.12
N ASP A 82 11.47 -15.21 2.39
CA ASP A 82 11.63 -14.34 3.57
C ASP A 82 11.45 -12.83 3.25
N ALA A 83 10.93 -12.51 2.06
CA ALA A 83 10.64 -11.15 1.63
C ALA A 83 9.88 -10.34 2.68
N THR A 84 10.48 -9.25 3.14
CA THR A 84 9.93 -8.39 4.19
C THR A 84 9.86 -6.95 3.69
N GLY A 85 8.70 -6.30 3.88
CA GLY A 85 8.51 -4.88 3.63
C GLY A 85 8.34 -4.11 4.94
N ILE A 86 9.11 -3.04 5.12
CA ILE A 86 8.98 -2.12 6.27
C ILE A 86 8.28 -0.85 5.78
N PHE A 87 7.24 -0.43 6.51
CA PHE A 87 6.39 0.69 6.11
C PHE A 87 6.25 1.73 7.23
N ASP A 88 6.31 3.01 6.86
CA ASP A 88 5.68 4.07 7.64
C ASP A 88 4.19 4.09 7.30
N VAL A 89 3.34 3.94 8.31
CA VAL A 89 1.89 3.86 8.11
C VAL A 89 1.18 5.00 8.82
N VAL A 90 0.29 5.66 8.10
CA VAL A 90 -0.72 6.56 8.68
C VAL A 90 -2.09 5.95 8.40
N VAL A 91 -2.88 5.74 9.45
CA VAL A 91 -4.28 5.34 9.34
C VAL A 91 -5.12 6.48 9.90
N TRP A 92 -6.05 6.99 9.09
CA TRP A 92 -6.95 8.05 9.53
C TRP A 92 -8.18 7.45 10.22
N SER A 93 -8.69 8.16 11.23
CA SER A 93 -10.01 7.87 11.76
C SER A 93 -11.07 8.08 10.68
N ARG A 94 -12.20 7.40 10.85
CA ARG A 94 -13.40 7.75 10.09
C ARG A 94 -13.91 9.13 10.49
#